data_AF-A0A6P4C0W7-F1
#
_entry.id   AF-A0A6P4C0W7-F1
#
_cell.length_a   1.000
_cell.length_b   1.000
_cell.length_c   1.000
_cell.angle_alpha   90.00
_cell.angle_beta   90.00
_cell.angle_gamma   90.00
#
_symmetry.space_group_name_H-M   'P 1'
#
loop_
_entity.id
_entity.type
_entity.pdbx_description
1 polymer ?
#
loop_
_entity_poly.entity_id
_entity_poly.type
_entity_poly.pdbx_seq_one_letter_code
_entity_poly.pdbx_strand_id
1 'polypeptide(L)'
;MQNNDNNKEEAERLIGIAEKLLQNRDLNGAKDFAILAQETEPLLETSDQILAIADVLLVSDATTTDNTPQWYQILQVDVLHSQDLHVIRSNYRRLALLLHPDKNRFPFAQHAFALVSDAWSVLSDPAQKLAYDAGLNRAQGNVSGSVQQEKLPVRRGSDPYSGNFWTA
;
A
#
# COMPACT_ATOMS: atom_id res chain seq x y z
N MET A 1 -33.86 -13.21 -22.35
CA MET A 1 -33.70 -12.90 -20.90
C MET A 1 -32.80 -13.92 -20.19
N GLN A 2 -32.24 -14.93 -20.88
CA GLN A 2 -31.38 -15.99 -20.30
C GLN A 2 -29.93 -15.61 -19.96
N ASN A 3 -29.40 -14.49 -20.48
CA ASN A 3 -27.96 -14.20 -20.36
C ASN A 3 -27.54 -13.82 -18.93
N ASN A 4 -28.43 -13.22 -18.14
CA ASN A 4 -28.05 -12.73 -16.82
C ASN A 4 -27.94 -13.86 -15.79
N ASP A 5 -28.79 -14.89 -15.90
CA ASP A 5 -28.75 -16.04 -15.00
C ASP A 5 -27.51 -16.91 -15.26
N ASN A 6 -27.12 -17.08 -16.53
CA ASN A 6 -25.92 -17.82 -16.91
C ASN A 6 -24.63 -17.14 -16.42
N ASN A 7 -24.54 -15.82 -16.56
CA ASN A 7 -23.39 -15.06 -16.10
C ASN A 7 -23.24 -15.14 -14.57
N LYS A 8 -24.37 -15.05 -13.85
CA LYS A 8 -24.37 -15.21 -12.40
C LYS A 8 -23.89 -16.59 -11.96
N GLU A 9 -24.41 -17.66 -12.58
CA GLU A 9 -23.96 -19.03 -12.29
C GLU A 9 -22.47 -19.24 -12.61
N GLU A 10 -21.99 -18.66 -13.70
CA GLU A 10 -20.58 -18.70 -14.08
C GLU A 10 -19.70 -17.99 -13.05
N ALA A 11 -20.10 -16.80 -12.61
CA ALA A 11 -19.39 -16.05 -11.58
C ALA A 11 -19.35 -16.80 -10.24
N GLU A 12 -20.47 -17.42 -9.82
CA GLU A 12 -20.50 -18.28 -8.62
C GLU A 12 -19.53 -19.47 -8.72
N ARG A 13 -19.40 -20.09 -9.90
CA ARG A 13 -18.39 -21.14 -10.13
C ARG A 13 -16.97 -20.62 -10.01
N LEU A 14 -16.68 -19.44 -10.56
CA LEU A 14 -15.37 -18.79 -10.47
C LEU A 14 -15.01 -18.48 -9.00
N ILE A 15 -15.95 -17.98 -8.20
CA ILE A 15 -15.78 -17.78 -6.75
C ILE A 15 -15.42 -19.09 -6.05
N GLY A 16 -16.13 -20.18 -6.36
CA GLY A 16 -15.84 -21.49 -5.78
C GLY A 16 -14.45 -22.03 -6.14
N ILE A 17 -13.92 -21.67 -7.32
CA ILE A 17 -12.54 -21.99 -7.71
C ILE A 17 -11.56 -21.11 -6.93
N ALA A 18 -11.81 -19.81 -6.84
CA ALA A 18 -10.98 -18.86 -6.12
C ALA A 18 -10.86 -19.21 -4.63
N GLU A 19 -11.96 -19.63 -3.98
CA GLU A 19 -11.95 -20.11 -2.61
C GLU A 19 -11.05 -21.35 -2.43
N LYS A 20 -11.15 -22.33 -3.34
CA LYS A 20 -10.28 -23.53 -3.30
C LYS A 20 -8.81 -23.16 -3.48
N LEU A 21 -8.51 -22.22 -4.37
CA LEU A 21 -7.15 -21.72 -4.57
C LEU A 21 -6.63 -21.00 -3.32
N LEU A 22 -7.46 -20.18 -2.67
CA LEU A 22 -7.13 -19.59 -1.37
C LEU A 22 -6.80 -20.66 -0.33
N GLN A 23 -7.62 -21.71 -0.19
CA GLN A 23 -7.35 -22.81 0.75
C GLN A 23 -6.00 -23.49 0.48
N ASN A 24 -5.61 -23.60 -0.79
CA ASN A 24 -4.34 -24.17 -1.22
C ASN A 24 -3.17 -23.19 -1.14
N ARG A 25 -3.37 -21.96 -0.64
CA ARG A 25 -2.38 -20.87 -0.57
C ARG A 25 -1.91 -20.39 -1.94
N ASP A 26 -2.66 -20.67 -3.01
CA ASP A 26 -2.40 -20.10 -4.33
C ASP A 26 -3.11 -18.74 -4.43
N LEU A 27 -2.45 -17.71 -3.89
CA LEU A 27 -3.00 -16.37 -3.77
C LEU A 27 -3.13 -15.65 -5.12
N ASN A 28 -2.20 -15.90 -6.04
CA ASN A 28 -2.24 -15.29 -7.38
C ASN A 28 -3.39 -15.90 -8.19
N GLY A 29 -3.51 -17.23 -8.21
CA GLY A 29 -4.63 -17.89 -8.88
C GLY A 29 -5.96 -17.45 -8.28
N ALA A 30 -6.09 -17.42 -6.95
CA ALA A 30 -7.32 -16.95 -6.30
C ALA A 30 -7.70 -15.52 -6.73
N LYS A 31 -6.72 -14.62 -6.84
CA LYS A 31 -6.93 -13.25 -7.30
C LYS A 31 -7.42 -13.20 -8.74
N ASP A 32 -6.77 -13.91 -9.66
CA ASP A 32 -7.15 -13.91 -11.07
C ASP A 32 -8.59 -14.41 -11.27
N PHE A 33 -8.97 -15.49 -10.59
CA PHE A 33 -10.34 -16.01 -10.66
C PHE A 33 -11.38 -15.08 -10.01
N ALA A 34 -11.01 -14.35 -8.95
CA ALA A 34 -11.89 -13.36 -8.35
C ALA A 34 -12.10 -12.13 -9.26
N ILE A 35 -11.06 -11.71 -10.00
CA ILE A 35 -11.17 -10.67 -11.04
C ILE A 35 -12.11 -11.15 -12.15
N LEU A 36 -11.92 -12.37 -12.67
CA LEU A 36 -12.80 -12.93 -13.70
C LEU A 36 -14.26 -13.01 -13.23
N ALA A 37 -14.49 -13.36 -11.96
CA ALA A 37 -15.84 -13.36 -11.38
C ALA A 37 -16.46 -11.95 -11.39
N GLN A 38 -15.68 -10.92 -11.06
CA GLN A 38 -16.13 -9.52 -11.09
C GLN A 38 -16.37 -9.01 -12.52
N GLU A 39 -15.56 -9.42 -13.48
CA GLU A 39 -15.77 -9.10 -14.91
C GLU A 39 -17.06 -9.75 -15.45
N THR A 40 -17.40 -10.93 -14.93
CA THR A 40 -18.62 -11.66 -15.32
C THR A 40 -19.86 -11.06 -14.66
N GLU A 41 -19.77 -10.70 -13.37
CA GLU A 41 -20.85 -10.07 -12.61
C GLU A 41 -20.27 -8.97 -11.67
N PRO A 42 -20.42 -7.68 -12.03
CA PRO A 42 -19.69 -6.57 -11.39
C PRO A 42 -20.14 -6.20 -9.97
N LEU A 43 -21.12 -6.91 -9.39
CA LEU A 43 -21.73 -6.58 -8.09
C LEU A 43 -21.63 -7.72 -7.07
N LEU A 44 -20.66 -8.62 -7.24
CA LEU A 44 -20.42 -9.71 -6.30
C LEU A 44 -19.58 -9.24 -5.12
N GLU A 45 -20.19 -9.10 -3.94
CA GLU A 45 -19.48 -8.79 -2.69
C GLU A 45 -18.40 -9.86 -2.38
N THR A 46 -18.63 -11.11 -2.76
CA THR A 46 -17.71 -12.23 -2.52
C THR A 46 -16.41 -12.14 -3.30
N SER A 47 -16.39 -11.58 -4.52
CA SER A 47 -15.12 -11.40 -5.26
C SER A 47 -14.26 -10.35 -4.57
N ASP A 48 -14.85 -9.21 -4.16
CA ASP A 48 -14.15 -8.16 -3.43
C ASP A 48 -13.56 -8.67 -2.10
N GLN A 49 -14.29 -9.54 -1.40
CA GLN A 49 -13.82 -10.20 -0.17
C GLN A 49 -12.60 -11.08 -0.43
N ILE A 50 -12.62 -11.92 -1.47
CA ILE A 50 -11.49 -12.79 -1.84
C ILE A 50 -10.29 -11.96 -2.30
N LEU A 51 -10.52 -10.91 -3.10
CA LEU A 51 -9.47 -10.00 -3.55
C LEU A 51 -8.78 -9.31 -2.37
N ALA A 52 -9.56 -8.80 -1.40
CA ALA A 52 -9.00 -8.18 -0.21
C ALA A 52 -8.13 -9.15 0.61
N ILE A 53 -8.54 -10.42 0.73
CA ILE A 53 -7.72 -11.45 1.40
C ILE A 53 -6.43 -11.69 0.62
N ALA A 54 -6.54 -11.96 -0.68
CA ALA A 54 -5.41 -12.30 -1.52
C ALA A 54 -4.37 -11.17 -1.57
N ASP A 55 -4.81 -9.92 -1.74
CA ASP A 55 -3.94 -8.75 -1.78
C ASP A 55 -3.17 -8.55 -0.46
N VAL A 56 -3.86 -8.62 0.68
CA VAL A 56 -3.22 -8.46 1.99
C VAL A 56 -2.18 -9.55 2.24
N LEU A 57 -2.52 -10.81 1.91
CA LEU A 57 -1.61 -11.93 2.09
C LEU A 57 -0.42 -11.91 1.13
N LEU A 58 -0.63 -11.50 -0.13
CA LEU A 58 0.46 -11.34 -1.11
C LEU A 58 1.47 -10.30 -0.64
N VAL A 59 1.00 -9.16 -0.15
CA VAL A 59 1.87 -8.10 0.40
C VAL A 59 2.58 -8.60 1.65
N SER A 60 1.89 -9.34 2.52
CA SER A 60 2.47 -9.91 3.73
C SER A 60 3.56 -10.95 3.43
N ASP A 61 3.38 -11.77 2.39
CA ASP A 61 4.37 -12.76 1.96
C ASP A 61 5.55 -12.12 1.23
N ALA A 62 5.30 -11.03 0.52
CA ALA A 62 6.30 -10.32 -0.27
C ALA A 62 7.21 -9.40 0.56
N THR A 63 7.10 -9.36 1.89
CA THR A 63 7.97 -8.53 2.76
C THR A 63 9.44 -8.89 2.54
N THR A 64 10.08 -8.15 1.65
CA THR A 64 11.42 -8.43 1.13
C THR A 64 12.42 -7.40 1.67
N THR A 65 13.61 -7.92 1.96
CA THR A 65 14.88 -7.26 2.37
C THR A 65 15.10 -7.13 3.88
N ASP A 66 14.18 -6.58 4.67
CA ASP A 66 14.49 -6.23 6.08
C ASP A 66 13.48 -6.74 7.13
N ASN A 67 12.62 -7.71 6.78
CA ASN A 67 11.55 -8.22 7.64
C ASN A 67 10.61 -7.10 8.17
N THR A 68 10.56 -5.96 7.49
CA THR A 68 9.68 -4.85 7.82
C THR A 68 8.33 -5.02 7.12
N PRO A 69 7.22 -5.11 7.86
CA PRO A 69 5.89 -5.22 7.27
C PRO A 69 5.53 -3.96 6.50
N GLN A 70 5.03 -4.11 5.27
CA GLN A 70 4.73 -3.00 4.36
C GLN A 70 3.32 -2.44 4.65
N TRP A 71 3.17 -1.72 5.78
CA TRP A 71 1.86 -1.28 6.29
C TRP A 71 1.03 -0.44 5.32
N TYR A 72 1.68 0.45 4.55
CA TYR A 72 0.98 1.24 3.53
C TYR A 72 0.36 0.36 2.43
N GLN A 73 1.07 -0.68 2.01
CA GLN A 73 0.57 -1.59 0.98
C GLN A 73 -0.51 -2.53 1.52
N ILE A 74 -0.40 -2.97 2.77
CA ILE A 74 -1.45 -3.75 3.44
C ILE A 74 -2.76 -2.95 3.53
N LEU A 75 -2.69 -1.64 3.81
CA LEU A 75 -3.85 -0.76 3.77
C LEU A 75 -4.21 -0.29 2.35
N GLN A 76 -3.55 -0.80 1.30
CA GLN A 76 -3.77 -0.42 -0.09
C GLN A 76 -3.71 1.12 -0.31
N VAL A 77 -2.80 1.78 0.41
CA VAL A 77 -2.55 3.22 0.32
C VAL A 77 -1.34 3.45 -0.59
N ASP A 78 -1.54 4.26 -1.63
CA ASP A 78 -0.46 4.72 -2.50
C ASP A 78 0.55 5.57 -1.70
N VAL A 79 1.84 5.40 -1.98
CA VAL A 79 2.94 6.18 -1.40
C VAL A 79 2.69 7.69 -1.55
N LEU A 80 2.08 8.13 -2.65
CA LEU A 80 1.74 9.53 -2.89
C LEU A 80 0.72 10.08 -1.87
N HIS A 81 -0.15 9.22 -1.35
CA HIS A 81 -1.19 9.56 -0.38
C HIS A 81 -0.84 9.10 1.05
N SER A 82 0.37 8.60 1.27
CA SER A 82 0.84 8.10 2.57
C SER A 82 0.79 9.15 3.69
N GLN A 83 0.83 10.44 3.37
CA GLN A 83 0.73 11.53 4.34
C GLN A 83 -0.70 11.85 4.76
N ASP A 84 -1.71 11.47 3.97
CA ASP A 84 -3.10 11.80 4.23
C ASP A 84 -3.78 10.75 5.13
N LEU A 85 -3.95 11.10 6.40
CA LEU A 85 -4.62 10.25 7.39
C LEU A 85 -6.08 9.94 7.02
N HIS A 86 -6.76 10.83 6.27
CA HIS A 86 -8.12 10.59 5.82
C HIS A 86 -8.18 9.43 4.81
N VAL A 87 -7.22 9.36 3.89
CA VAL A 87 -7.09 8.26 2.91
C VAL A 87 -6.79 6.94 3.64
N ILE A 88 -5.84 6.95 4.57
CA ILE A 88 -5.49 5.76 5.38
C ILE A 88 -6.73 5.25 6.13
N ARG A 89 -7.47 6.15 6.79
CA ARG A 89 -8.68 5.80 7.54
C ARG A 89 -9.80 5.28 6.64
N SER A 90 -9.96 5.87 5.46
CA SER A 90 -10.95 5.44 4.47
C SER A 90 -10.68 4.01 4.00
N ASN A 91 -9.43 3.73 3.61
CA ASN A 91 -9.04 2.40 3.17
C ASN A 91 -9.13 1.35 4.28
N TYR A 92 -8.70 1.70 5.50
CA TYR A 92 -8.87 0.81 6.66
C TYR A 92 -10.34 0.43 6.86
N ARG A 93 -11.26 1.41 6.84
CA ARG A 93 -12.70 1.13 6.98
C ARG A 93 -13.22 0.22 5.88
N ARG A 94 -12.81 0.43 4.63
CA ARG A 94 -13.21 -0.43 3.50
C ARG A 94 -12.73 -1.87 3.70
N LEU A 95 -11.44 -2.05 4.01
CA LEU A 95 -10.86 -3.38 4.24
C LEU A 95 -11.46 -4.07 5.46
N ALA A 96 -11.69 -3.33 6.55
CA ALA A 96 -12.30 -3.87 7.76
C ALA A 96 -13.72 -4.40 7.50
N LEU A 97 -14.49 -3.76 6.61
CA LEU A 97 -15.81 -4.25 6.21
C LEU A 97 -15.74 -5.51 5.36
N LEU A 98 -14.77 -5.59 4.43
CA LEU A 98 -14.57 -6.75 3.54
C LEU A 98 -14.00 -7.96 4.27
N LEU A 99 -13.17 -7.76 5.29
CA LEU A 99 -12.44 -8.83 5.99
C LEU A 99 -13.08 -9.21 7.34
N HIS A 100 -14.18 -8.57 7.73
CA HIS A 100 -14.79 -8.84 9.04
C HIS A 100 -15.25 -10.30 9.14
N PRO A 101 -14.88 -11.04 10.21
CA PRO A 101 -15.15 -12.47 10.35
C PRO A 101 -16.65 -12.83 10.44
N ASP A 102 -17.51 -11.86 10.75
CA ASP A 102 -18.96 -12.06 10.76
C ASP A 102 -19.54 -12.23 9.35
N LYS A 103 -19.00 -11.48 8.38
CA LYS A 103 -19.51 -11.45 6.99
C LYS A 103 -18.66 -12.30 6.05
N ASN A 104 -17.35 -12.32 6.25
CA ASN A 104 -16.40 -13.02 5.40
C ASN A 104 -16.00 -14.34 6.06
N ARG A 105 -16.50 -15.43 5.48
CA ARG A 105 -16.23 -16.81 5.94
C ARG A 105 -15.15 -17.52 5.13
N PHE A 106 -14.47 -16.80 4.23
CA PHE A 106 -13.41 -17.38 3.43
C PHE A 106 -12.17 -17.70 4.29
N PRO A 107 -11.36 -18.68 3.86
CA PRO A 107 -10.10 -19.00 4.54
C PRO A 107 -9.20 -17.77 4.62
N PHE A 108 -8.44 -17.67 5.71
CA PHE A 108 -7.50 -16.58 5.97
C PHE A 108 -8.11 -15.18 6.14
N ALA A 109 -9.44 -15.00 6.07
CA ALA A 109 -10.10 -13.71 6.31
C ALA A 109 -9.71 -13.09 7.66
N GLN A 110 -9.75 -13.88 8.73
CA GLN A 110 -9.33 -13.44 10.06
C GLN A 110 -7.85 -13.03 10.11
N HIS A 111 -6.98 -13.76 9.40
CA HIS A 111 -5.55 -13.47 9.37
C HIS A 111 -5.28 -12.15 8.62
N ALA A 112 -5.90 -11.95 7.46
CA ALA A 112 -5.85 -10.71 6.72
C ALA A 112 -6.40 -9.53 7.54
N PHE A 113 -7.51 -9.73 8.27
CA PHE A 113 -8.08 -8.70 9.15
C PHE A 113 -7.13 -8.29 10.28
N ALA A 114 -6.40 -9.25 10.86
CA ALA A 114 -5.39 -8.98 11.87
C ALA A 114 -4.27 -8.09 11.32
N LEU A 115 -3.73 -8.43 10.14
CA LEU A 115 -2.70 -7.63 9.46
C LEU A 115 -3.16 -6.20 9.17
N VAL A 116 -4.41 -6.03 8.70
CA VAL A 116 -5.01 -4.72 8.46
C VAL A 116 -5.19 -3.92 9.75
N SER A 117 -5.55 -4.59 10.85
CA SER A 117 -5.69 -3.97 12.17
C SER A 117 -4.35 -3.52 12.74
N ASP A 118 -3.31 -4.34 12.58
CA ASP A 118 -1.94 -4.02 13.00
C ASP A 118 -1.41 -2.82 12.21
N ALA A 119 -1.60 -2.82 10.88
CA ALA A 119 -1.23 -1.70 10.02
C ALA A 119 -1.91 -0.39 10.46
N TRP A 120 -3.21 -0.45 10.78
CA TRP A 120 -3.95 0.71 11.29
C TRP A 120 -3.44 1.18 12.66
N SER A 121 -3.08 0.27 13.56
CA SER A 121 -2.56 0.63 14.89
C SER A 121 -1.29 1.49 14.82
N VAL A 122 -0.44 1.22 13.83
CA VAL A 122 0.81 1.96 13.60
C VAL A 122 0.57 3.25 12.82
N LEU A 123 -0.21 3.19 11.74
CA LEU A 123 -0.38 4.32 10.81
C LEU A 123 -1.39 5.36 11.27
N SER A 124 -2.28 5.02 12.21
CA SER A 124 -3.28 5.95 12.75
C SER A 124 -2.74 6.93 13.78
N ASP A 125 -1.68 6.53 14.50
CA ASP A 125 -1.00 7.36 15.49
C ASP A 125 0.18 8.11 14.82
N PRO A 126 0.19 9.45 14.81
CA PRO A 126 1.27 10.23 14.22
C PRO A 126 2.66 9.89 14.78
N ALA A 127 2.76 9.56 16.08
CA ALA A 127 4.04 9.23 16.71
C ALA A 127 4.57 7.87 16.24
N GLN A 128 3.71 6.86 16.19
CA GLN A 128 4.07 5.52 15.72
C GLN A 128 4.35 5.50 14.22
N LYS A 129 3.54 6.22 13.44
CA LYS A 129 3.77 6.42 12.00
C LYS A 129 5.14 7.05 11.74
N LEU A 130 5.50 8.10 12.47
CA LEU A 130 6.80 8.76 12.31
C LEU A 130 7.97 7.82 12.66
N ALA A 131 7.81 6.99 13.69
CA ALA A 131 8.81 5.97 14.03
C ALA A 131 8.94 4.90 12.93
N TYR A 132 7.81 4.45 12.36
CA TYR A 132 7.78 3.50 11.25
C TYR A 132 8.42 4.08 9.98
N ASP A 133 8.06 5.30 9.59
CA ASP A 133 8.62 6.00 8.43
C ASP A 133 10.14 6.24 8.60
N ALA A 134 10.58 6.58 9.81
CA ALA A 134 12.00 6.70 10.12
C ALA A 134 12.74 5.36 10.01
N GLY A 135 12.11 4.25 10.42
CA GLY A 135 12.63 2.89 10.25
C GLY A 135 12.75 2.50 8.78
N LEU A 136 11.75 2.82 7.97
CA LEU A 136 11.72 2.54 6.53
C LEU A 136 12.85 3.28 5.79
N ASN A 137 13.08 4.55 6.12
CA ASN A 137 14.20 5.34 5.56
C ASN A 137 15.58 4.80 5.96
N ARG A 138 15.70 4.20 7.14
CA ARG A 138 16.96 3.55 7.58
C ARG A 138 17.20 2.23 6.87
N ALA A 139 16.15 1.44 6.65
CA ALA A 139 16.20 0.19 5.89
C ALA A 139 16.55 0.44 4.41
N GLN A 140 15.98 1.49 3.81
CA GLN A 140 16.30 1.93 2.45
C GLN A 140 17.61 2.75 2.35
N GLY A 141 18.28 2.98 3.49
CA GLY A 141 19.48 3.79 3.64
C GLY A 141 20.76 3.08 3.21
N ASN A 142 20.88 2.76 1.92
CA ASN A 142 22.17 2.59 1.26
C ASN A 142 22.27 3.28 -0.11
N VAL A 143 21.36 4.19 -0.42
CA VAL A 143 21.46 5.07 -1.60
C VAL A 143 20.95 6.47 -1.28
N SER A 144 21.86 7.45 -1.39
CA SER A 144 21.65 8.92 -1.34
C SER A 144 22.06 9.61 -0.05
N GLY A 145 23.36 9.86 0.07
CA GLY A 145 23.96 10.66 1.14
C GLY A 145 25.26 11.34 0.74
N SER A 146 25.32 11.96 -0.44
CA SER A 146 26.39 12.93 -0.75
C SER A 146 25.92 14.01 -1.72
N VAL A 147 25.04 14.89 -1.26
CA VAL A 147 25.04 16.27 -1.75
C VAL A 147 25.74 17.09 -0.69
N GLN A 148 27.07 17.13 -0.80
CA GLN A 148 27.87 18.15 -0.13
C GLN A 148 27.42 19.49 -0.70
N GLN A 149 26.61 20.23 0.06
CA GLN A 149 26.41 21.63 -0.20
C GLN A 149 27.69 22.35 0.26
N GLU A 150 28.73 22.33 -0.58
CA GLU A 150 29.89 23.17 -0.41
C GLU A 150 29.44 24.63 -0.51
N LYS A 151 29.24 25.24 0.65
CA LYS A 151 29.08 26.69 0.81
C LYS A 151 30.42 27.34 0.45
N LEU A 152 30.53 27.87 -0.76
CA LEU A 152 31.68 28.70 -1.16
C LEU A 152 31.77 29.94 -0.25
N PRO A 153 32.92 30.22 0.38
CA PRO A 153 33.11 31.47 1.11
C PRO A 153 33.29 32.63 0.13
N VAL A 154 32.31 33.54 0.07
CA VAL A 154 32.46 34.85 -0.57
C VAL A 154 33.50 35.65 0.23
N ARG A 155 34.76 35.66 -0.24
CA ARG A 155 35.79 36.56 0.29
C ARG A 155 35.55 37.96 -0.28
N ARG A 156 35.06 38.86 0.60
CA ARG A 156 35.01 40.30 0.38
C ARG A 156 36.40 40.90 0.56
N GLY A 157 36.86 41.63 -0.46
CA GLY A 157 37.74 42.80 -0.31
C GLY A 157 39.23 42.59 -0.62
N SER A 158 39.70 43.23 -1.69
CA SER A 158 40.72 44.30 -1.62
C SER A 158 41.06 44.75 -3.05
N ASP A 159 40.55 45.91 -3.47
CA ASP A 159 41.10 46.66 -4.61
C ASP A 159 42.11 47.68 -4.07
N PRO A 160 43.40 47.54 -4.39
CA PRO A 160 44.34 48.63 -4.33
C PRO A 160 44.79 48.98 -5.76
N TYR A 161 44.71 50.26 -6.11
CA TYR A 161 45.26 50.88 -7.33
C TYR A 161 44.43 50.78 -8.63
N SER A 162 43.47 51.68 -8.79
CA SER A 162 43.27 52.36 -10.09
C SER A 162 42.94 53.82 -9.85
N GLY A 163 43.89 54.68 -10.20
CA GLY A 163 43.88 56.11 -9.91
C GLY A 163 42.90 56.96 -10.70
N ASN A 164 42.51 58.04 -10.04
CA ASN A 164 41.78 59.24 -10.41
C ASN A 164 42.08 59.76 -11.83
N PHE A 165 41.07 60.12 -12.66
CA PHE A 165 41.24 61.17 -13.68
C PHE A 165 39.91 61.95 -13.92
N TRP A 166 39.88 63.19 -13.37
CA TRP A 166 39.21 64.47 -13.73
C TRP A 166 37.71 64.74 -13.49
N THR A 167 37.51 65.65 -12.52
CA THR A 167 36.48 66.69 -12.46
C THR A 167 36.81 67.90 -13.36
N ALA A 168 35.72 68.56 -13.79
CA ALA A 168 35.58 69.86 -14.47
C ALA A 168 35.63 69.84 -16.01
#